data_AF-A0A8H4PFE1-F1
#
_entry.id   AF-A0A8H4PFE1-F1
#
_cell.length_a   1.000
_cell.length_b   1.000
_cell.length_c   1.000
_cell.angle_alpha   90.00
_cell.angle_beta   90.00
_cell.angle_gamma   90.00
#
_symmetry.space_group_name_H-M   'P 1'
#
loop_
_entity.id
_entity.type
_entity.pdbx_description
1 polymer ?
#
loop_
_entity_poly.entity_id
_entity_poly.type
_entity_poly.pdbx_seq_one_letter_code
_entity_poly.pdbx_strand_id
1 'polypeptide(L)'
;MSRSLSAISSLEVRNLNHDQIRFYHPGYLKPLNLLFCLPRVDYSPDDNAYGVHYLTALTACQIIANNAFEKGKLAKDDKGKRMVTKDEKILLQRDYWFFVEDEERYPVVPSFNDWQFPHDKLPEWWTAPSASSGLHTKRCAITNTSYAFTWAHLIPKETQQWFQKNGMGLYGGGSHTMDDQHNILPLKADLYVCFDQGVFALVPKASCEPNGEKRSQYVLQVVDARESEFAALYQNRPVASLVSGSREYLFTRFAWTVISLVRPFLLSGVGRRVVRFRVRATDDEEEEEHLRAEMQNVFLDSKKLEALYGGGGNRRRAVSLEDACANDEWDEDPNRSEMEG
;
A
#
# COMPACT_ATOMS: atom_id res chain seq x y z
N MET A 1 15.81 30.90 12.42
CA MET A 1 16.43 30.90 11.08
C MET A 1 15.35 31.23 10.06
N SER A 2 15.41 32.43 9.49
CA SER A 2 14.48 32.90 8.46
C SER A 2 14.68 32.07 7.19
N ARG A 3 13.68 31.26 6.80
CA ARG A 3 13.66 30.72 5.42
C ARG A 3 13.29 31.89 4.52
N SER A 4 14.29 32.43 3.83
CA SER A 4 14.11 33.45 2.79
C SER A 4 13.09 32.96 1.76
N LEU A 5 12.14 33.84 1.39
CA LEU A 5 11.20 33.63 0.27
C LEU A 5 11.92 33.33 -1.06
N SER A 6 13.23 33.59 -1.15
CA SER A 6 14.07 33.24 -2.30
C SER A 6 14.23 31.73 -2.51
N ALA A 7 14.04 30.89 -1.49
CA ALA A 7 14.24 29.44 -1.61
C ALA A 7 13.10 28.74 -2.40
N ILE A 8 11.91 29.34 -2.46
CA ILE A 8 10.80 28.80 -3.26
C ILE A 8 10.98 29.17 -4.74
N SER A 9 11.55 30.35 -5.02
CA SER A 9 11.81 30.85 -6.38
C SER A 9 12.86 30.06 -7.16
N SER A 10 13.59 29.14 -6.52
CA SER A 10 14.64 28.31 -7.13
C SER A 10 14.33 26.81 -7.09
N LEU A 11 13.10 26.41 -6.76
CA LEU A 11 12.70 24.99 -6.80
C LEU A 11 12.56 24.54 -8.24
N GLU A 12 13.43 23.65 -8.68
CA GLU A 12 13.29 22.98 -9.98
C GLU A 12 12.16 21.94 -9.88
N VAL A 13 10.97 22.32 -10.36
CA VAL A 13 9.80 21.45 -10.36
C VAL A 13 9.84 20.55 -11.60
N ARG A 14 10.14 19.26 -11.39
CA ARG A 14 10.16 18.25 -12.46
C ARG A 14 8.76 17.74 -12.78
N ASN A 15 8.48 17.41 -14.05
CA ASN A 15 7.20 16.83 -14.44
C ASN A 15 7.16 15.32 -14.13
N LEU A 16 6.66 14.97 -12.94
CA LEU A 16 6.62 13.58 -12.46
C LEU A 16 5.64 12.69 -13.22
N ASN A 17 4.67 13.23 -13.97
CA ASN A 17 3.72 12.43 -14.74
C ASN A 17 4.41 11.63 -15.86
N HIS A 18 5.54 12.15 -16.38
CA HIS A 18 6.35 11.46 -17.39
C HIS A 18 7.61 10.81 -16.79
N ASP A 19 7.96 11.14 -15.55
CA ASP A 19 9.17 10.67 -14.87
C ASP A 19 8.83 9.62 -13.81
N GLN A 20 8.44 8.44 -14.29
CA GLN A 20 7.99 7.32 -13.46
C GLN A 20 8.76 6.03 -13.76
N ILE A 21 8.82 5.17 -12.76
CA ILE A 21 9.19 3.76 -12.91
C ILE A 21 7.92 2.93 -13.04
N ARG A 22 7.92 2.03 -14.00
CA ARG A 22 6.82 1.12 -14.33
C ARG A 22 7.13 -0.27 -13.80
N PHE A 23 6.19 -0.82 -13.04
CA PHE A 23 6.28 -2.18 -12.51
C PHE A 23 5.33 -3.08 -13.30
N TYR A 24 5.85 -4.19 -13.80
CA TYR A 24 5.13 -5.10 -14.68
C TYR A 24 4.88 -6.45 -14.02
N HIS A 25 3.73 -7.02 -14.32
CA HIS A 25 3.34 -8.37 -13.97
C HIS A 25 3.77 -9.35 -15.09
N PRO A 26 4.55 -10.40 -14.81
CA PRO A 26 5.08 -11.31 -15.83
C PRO A 26 4.02 -12.22 -16.48
N GLY A 27 3.05 -12.71 -15.71
CA GLY A 27 1.98 -13.61 -16.21
C GLY A 27 0.94 -13.01 -17.17
N TYR A 28 1.09 -11.75 -17.59
CA TYR A 28 0.19 -11.07 -18.53
C TYR A 28 0.94 -10.49 -19.72
N LEU A 29 0.26 -10.39 -20.87
CA LEU A 29 0.83 -9.89 -22.12
C LEU A 29 0.91 -8.36 -22.14
N LYS A 30 1.95 -7.81 -22.78
CA LYS A 30 2.04 -6.38 -23.10
C LYS A 30 0.90 -5.99 -24.05
N PRO A 31 0.24 -4.82 -23.90
CA PRO A 31 0.48 -3.77 -22.90
C PRO A 31 -0.31 -3.94 -21.58
N LEU A 32 -1.06 -5.04 -21.43
CA LEU A 32 -1.97 -5.31 -20.31
C LEU A 32 -1.26 -5.83 -19.05
N ASN A 33 0.05 -5.67 -18.97
CA ASN A 33 0.86 -6.22 -17.90
C ASN A 33 1.46 -5.14 -16.99
N LEU A 34 1.18 -3.87 -17.23
CA LEU A 34 1.55 -2.77 -16.34
C LEU A 34 0.75 -2.88 -15.05
N LEU A 35 1.42 -3.19 -13.94
CA LEU A 35 0.80 -3.38 -12.63
C LEU A 35 0.51 -2.03 -11.96
N PHE A 36 1.53 -1.18 -11.84
CA PHE A 36 1.44 0.19 -11.32
C PHE A 36 2.71 0.99 -11.65
N CYS A 37 2.70 2.27 -11.31
CA CYS A 37 3.85 3.17 -11.46
C CYS A 37 4.19 3.85 -10.14
N LEU A 38 5.47 4.22 -9.97
CA LEU A 38 5.93 5.12 -8.91
C LEU A 38 6.74 6.28 -9.50
N PRO A 39 6.56 7.52 -9.02
CA PRO A 39 7.33 8.67 -9.50
C PRO A 39 8.79 8.58 -9.03
N ARG A 40 9.71 9.04 -9.87
CA ARG A 40 11.14 9.08 -9.56
C ARG A 40 11.44 10.27 -8.66
N VAL A 41 11.41 10.06 -7.36
CA VAL A 41 11.52 11.13 -6.36
C VAL A 41 12.77 11.00 -5.48
N ASP A 42 13.45 9.86 -5.50
CA ASP A 42 14.65 9.61 -4.72
C ASP A 42 15.91 9.94 -5.52
N TYR A 43 16.70 10.92 -5.06
CA TYR A 43 17.94 11.32 -5.72
C TYR A 43 19.09 10.38 -5.34
N SER A 44 19.77 9.84 -6.36
CA SER A 44 21.04 9.11 -6.24
C SER A 44 22.19 10.09 -6.51
N PRO A 45 23.02 10.44 -5.51
CA PRO A 45 24.19 11.27 -5.72
C PRO A 45 25.25 10.61 -6.61
N ASP A 46 25.38 9.29 -6.51
CA ASP A 46 26.39 8.51 -7.23
C ASP A 46 26.14 8.53 -8.75
N ASP A 47 24.86 8.43 -9.15
CA ASP A 47 24.44 8.41 -10.56
C ASP A 47 23.95 9.79 -11.06
N ASN A 48 23.89 10.79 -10.17
CA ASN A 48 23.30 12.10 -10.41
C ASN A 48 21.91 12.02 -11.08
N ALA A 49 21.06 11.12 -10.60
CA ALA A 49 19.78 10.80 -11.22
C ALA A 49 18.69 10.54 -10.18
N TYR A 50 17.43 10.71 -10.59
CA TYR A 50 16.27 10.40 -9.76
C TYR A 50 15.71 9.01 -10.07
N GLY A 51 15.35 8.31 -9.00
CA GLY A 51 14.83 6.96 -9.02
C GLY A 51 13.80 6.73 -7.91
N VAL A 52 13.60 5.47 -7.57
CA VAL A 52 12.75 5.06 -6.45
C VAL A 52 13.57 4.22 -5.49
N HIS A 53 13.47 4.49 -4.20
CA HIS A 53 14.10 3.66 -3.17
C HIS A 53 13.69 2.18 -3.31
N TYR A 54 14.69 1.30 -3.45
CA TYR A 54 14.50 -0.11 -3.81
C TYR A 54 13.58 -0.85 -2.85
N LEU A 55 13.81 -0.76 -1.54
CA LEU A 55 12.98 -1.47 -0.56
C LEU A 55 11.54 -0.96 -0.55
N THR A 56 11.34 0.33 -0.79
CA THR A 56 9.99 0.91 -0.92
C THR A 56 9.26 0.34 -2.14
N ALA A 57 9.93 0.29 -3.30
CA ALA A 57 9.36 -0.31 -4.50
C ALA A 57 9.08 -1.81 -4.34
N LEU A 58 10.05 -2.56 -3.80
CA LEU A 58 9.93 -4.00 -3.57
C LEU A 58 8.75 -4.30 -2.64
N THR A 59 8.65 -3.63 -1.49
CA THR A 59 7.56 -3.87 -0.53
C THR A 59 6.21 -3.43 -1.08
N ALA A 60 6.13 -2.37 -1.89
CA ALA A 60 4.91 -2.03 -2.61
C ALA A 60 4.44 -3.19 -3.51
N CYS A 61 5.35 -3.75 -4.32
CA CYS A 61 5.04 -4.91 -5.16
C CYS A 61 4.62 -6.14 -4.33
N GLN A 62 5.32 -6.42 -3.22
CA GLN A 62 5.03 -7.55 -2.35
C GLN A 62 3.66 -7.42 -1.68
N ILE A 63 3.26 -6.23 -1.23
CA ILE A 63 1.91 -5.95 -0.70
C ILE A 63 0.85 -6.24 -1.77
N ILE A 64 1.05 -5.71 -2.98
CA ILE A 64 0.13 -5.88 -4.11
C ILE A 64 -0.03 -7.37 -4.49
N ALA A 65 1.05 -8.14 -4.38
CA ALA A 65 1.07 -9.60 -4.57
C ALA A 65 0.75 -10.37 -3.28
N ASN A 66 -0.15 -9.85 -2.44
CA ASN A 66 -0.62 -10.50 -1.22
C ASN A 66 0.49 -10.85 -0.22
N ASN A 67 1.28 -9.85 0.17
CA ASN A 67 2.35 -9.98 1.17
C ASN A 67 3.41 -11.03 0.80
N ALA A 68 3.79 -11.13 -0.47
CA ALA A 68 4.83 -12.05 -0.96
C ALA A 68 6.27 -11.63 -0.53
N PHE A 69 6.50 -11.39 0.76
CA PHE A 69 7.75 -10.82 1.29
C PHE A 69 8.97 -11.72 1.09
N GLU A 70 8.78 -13.04 1.23
CA GLU A 70 9.86 -14.03 1.12
C GLU A 70 10.14 -14.41 -0.34
N LYS A 71 9.08 -14.56 -1.14
CA LYS A 71 9.14 -15.07 -2.52
C LYS A 71 9.23 -13.98 -3.60
N GLY A 72 8.89 -12.75 -3.26
CA GLY A 72 8.78 -11.63 -4.19
C GLY A 72 10.14 -11.02 -4.53
N LYS A 73 10.46 -10.92 -5.82
CA LYS A 73 11.72 -10.35 -6.34
C LYS A 73 11.48 -9.40 -7.50
N LEU A 74 12.32 -8.37 -7.61
CA LEU A 74 12.34 -7.45 -8.74
C LEU A 74 13.41 -7.85 -9.75
N ALA A 75 13.08 -7.78 -11.03
CA ALA A 75 14.00 -8.00 -12.14
C ALA A 75 14.01 -6.82 -13.12
N LYS A 76 15.14 -6.67 -13.80
CA LYS A 76 15.41 -5.66 -14.84
C LYS A 76 14.97 -6.11 -16.24
N ASP A 77 14.50 -7.35 -16.37
CA ASP A 77 14.02 -7.92 -17.64
C ASP A 77 12.75 -8.74 -17.44
N ASP A 78 12.04 -8.98 -18.54
CA ASP A 78 10.76 -9.69 -18.57
C ASP A 78 10.88 -11.21 -18.43
N LYS A 79 12.10 -11.76 -18.41
CA LYS A 79 12.38 -13.19 -18.22
C LYS A 79 12.90 -13.51 -16.82
N GLY A 80 13.05 -12.52 -15.96
CA GLY A 80 13.60 -12.70 -14.60
C GLY A 80 15.08 -13.10 -14.56
N LYS A 81 15.84 -12.92 -15.65
CA LYS A 81 17.24 -13.37 -15.70
C LYS A 81 18.19 -12.43 -14.95
N ARG A 82 17.89 -11.14 -14.95
CA ARG A 82 18.65 -10.07 -14.30
C ARG A 82 17.86 -9.57 -13.10
N MET A 83 18.00 -10.27 -11.98
CA MET A 83 17.43 -9.83 -10.71
C MET A 83 18.10 -8.55 -10.22
N VAL A 84 17.32 -7.68 -9.57
CA VAL A 84 17.84 -6.52 -8.85
C VAL A 84 18.57 -7.02 -7.61
N THR A 85 19.82 -6.59 -7.44
CA THR A 85 20.64 -6.93 -6.29
C THR A 85 20.24 -6.10 -5.08
N LYS A 86 20.33 -6.68 -3.87
CA LYS A 86 20.01 -5.97 -2.61
C LYS A 86 20.90 -4.75 -2.35
N ASP A 87 22.06 -4.67 -3.00
CA ASP A 87 22.98 -3.54 -2.90
C ASP A 87 22.46 -2.29 -3.63
N GLU A 88 21.54 -2.44 -4.58
CA GLU A 88 20.93 -1.34 -5.30
C GLU A 88 19.94 -0.62 -4.39
N LYS A 89 20.33 0.57 -3.90
CA LYS A 89 19.49 1.36 -2.99
C LYS A 89 18.38 2.13 -3.72
N ILE A 90 18.65 2.53 -4.95
CA ILE A 90 17.76 3.36 -5.78
C ILE A 90 17.63 2.72 -7.15
N LEU A 91 16.39 2.45 -7.54
CA LEU A 91 16.03 1.95 -8.86
C LEU A 91 16.08 3.07 -9.88
N LEU A 92 16.87 2.91 -10.93
CA LEU A 92 17.07 3.94 -11.96
C LEU A 92 16.51 3.57 -13.33
N GLN A 93 16.15 2.32 -13.58
CA GLN A 93 15.59 1.92 -14.88
C GLN A 93 14.12 2.29 -15.00
N ARG A 94 13.62 2.46 -16.23
CA ARG A 94 12.22 2.84 -16.46
C ARG A 94 11.27 1.70 -16.15
N ASP A 95 11.68 0.47 -16.45
CA ASP A 95 10.81 -0.69 -16.49
C ASP A 95 11.40 -1.80 -15.60
N TYR A 96 10.61 -2.34 -14.67
CA TYR A 96 10.96 -3.48 -13.82
C TYR A 96 9.83 -4.49 -13.78
N TRP A 97 10.16 -5.76 -13.59
CA TRP A 97 9.19 -6.87 -13.48
C TRP A 97 9.23 -7.44 -12.09
N PHE A 98 8.06 -7.66 -11.50
CA PHE A 98 7.94 -8.31 -10.20
C PHE A 98 7.58 -9.78 -10.37
N PHE A 99 8.42 -10.66 -9.84
CA PHE A 99 8.23 -12.10 -9.87
C PHE A 99 7.93 -12.62 -8.47
N VAL A 100 7.06 -13.62 -8.39
CA VAL A 100 6.83 -14.41 -7.19
C VAL A 100 7.30 -15.83 -7.51
N GLU A 101 8.16 -16.39 -6.66
CA GLU A 101 8.64 -17.77 -6.84
C GLU A 101 7.48 -18.75 -6.93
N ASP A 102 7.61 -19.71 -7.85
CA ASP A 102 6.63 -20.77 -8.16
C ASP A 102 5.28 -20.29 -8.73
N GLU A 103 5.10 -18.98 -8.99
CA GLU A 103 3.85 -18.44 -9.50
C GLU A 103 4.05 -17.46 -10.67
N GLU A 104 3.95 -17.97 -11.91
CA GLU A 104 4.07 -17.14 -13.12
C GLU A 104 2.95 -16.07 -13.21
N ARG A 105 1.73 -16.46 -12.82
CA ARG A 105 0.55 -15.60 -12.77
C ARG A 105 0.00 -15.56 -11.35
N TYR A 106 0.76 -14.90 -10.47
CA TYR A 106 0.36 -14.65 -9.09
C TYR A 106 -0.93 -13.80 -9.02
N PRO A 107 -1.76 -13.98 -7.97
CA PRO A 107 -2.96 -13.19 -7.78
C PRO A 107 -2.63 -11.82 -7.16
N VAL A 108 -3.42 -10.81 -7.49
CA VAL A 108 -3.21 -9.43 -7.05
C VAL A 108 -4.30 -9.01 -6.06
N VAL A 109 -3.94 -8.25 -5.03
CA VAL A 109 -4.88 -7.67 -4.07
C VAL A 109 -5.67 -6.54 -4.77
N PRO A 110 -6.99 -6.70 -4.99
CA PRO A 110 -7.75 -5.79 -5.84
C PRO A 110 -8.23 -4.54 -5.10
N SER A 111 -8.37 -4.62 -3.78
CA SER A 111 -8.77 -3.50 -2.93
C SER A 111 -8.21 -3.66 -1.52
N PHE A 112 -8.14 -2.56 -0.77
CA PHE A 112 -7.67 -2.62 0.61
C PHE A 112 -8.55 -3.52 1.50
N ASN A 113 -9.86 -3.58 1.25
CA ASN A 113 -10.78 -4.44 2.01
C ASN A 113 -10.54 -5.94 1.78
N ASP A 114 -9.96 -6.29 0.63
CA ASP A 114 -9.62 -7.66 0.24
C ASP A 114 -8.21 -8.08 0.72
N TRP A 115 -7.45 -7.15 1.31
CA TRP A 115 -6.12 -7.40 1.83
C TRP A 115 -6.15 -7.96 3.26
N GLN A 116 -5.30 -8.93 3.56
CA GLN A 116 -5.07 -9.40 4.93
C GLN A 116 -3.80 -8.75 5.50
N PHE A 117 -3.87 -8.24 6.72
CA PHE A 117 -2.71 -7.69 7.40
C PHE A 117 -1.73 -8.83 7.77
N PRO A 118 -0.42 -8.70 7.46
CA PRO A 118 0.58 -9.72 7.75
C PRO A 118 1.07 -9.62 9.21
N HIS A 119 0.24 -10.08 10.14
CA HIS A 119 0.60 -10.17 11.57
C HIS A 119 1.94 -10.90 11.76
N ASP A 120 2.82 -10.31 12.57
CA ASP A 120 4.16 -10.83 12.93
C ASP A 120 5.10 -11.12 11.74
N LYS A 121 4.70 -10.75 10.52
CA LYS A 121 5.41 -11.03 9.26
C LYS A 121 5.76 -9.76 8.50
N LEU A 122 5.87 -8.63 9.20
CA LEU A 122 6.34 -7.40 8.58
C LEU A 122 7.80 -7.53 8.14
N PRO A 123 8.19 -6.94 6.99
CA PRO A 123 9.59 -6.96 6.55
C PRO A 123 10.55 -6.40 7.61
N GLU A 124 11.70 -7.03 7.79
CA GLU A 124 12.70 -6.64 8.81
C GLU A 124 13.14 -5.17 8.70
N TRP A 125 13.22 -4.63 7.47
CA TRP A 125 13.59 -3.24 7.23
C TRP A 125 12.51 -2.23 7.65
N TRP A 126 11.27 -2.70 7.87
CA TRP A 126 10.17 -1.88 8.37
C TRP A 126 10.25 -1.73 9.90
N THR A 127 11.27 -1.01 10.35
CA THR A 127 11.62 -0.87 11.76
C THR A 127 10.62 -0.01 12.54
N ALA A 128 10.45 -0.28 13.83
CA ALA A 128 9.64 0.57 14.71
C ALA A 128 10.24 2.00 14.82
N PRO A 129 9.41 3.05 14.95
CA PRO A 129 9.89 4.42 15.13
C PRO A 129 10.76 4.56 16.40
N SER A 130 11.98 5.09 16.24
CA SER A 130 13.01 5.08 17.30
C SER A 130 12.93 6.21 18.34
N ALA A 131 11.88 7.04 18.37
CA ALA A 131 11.83 8.17 19.31
C ALA A 131 10.39 8.56 19.71
N SER A 132 10.19 8.63 21.01
CA SER A 132 9.01 9.09 21.75
C SER A 132 8.97 10.61 21.82
N SER A 133 8.26 11.27 20.91
CA SER A 133 7.59 12.52 21.26
C SER A 133 6.14 12.16 21.51
N GLY A 134 5.69 12.26 22.76
CA GLY A 134 4.27 12.07 23.06
C GLY A 134 3.44 12.99 22.17
N LEU A 135 2.24 12.55 21.79
CA LEU A 135 1.26 13.29 20.96
C LEU A 135 0.95 14.72 21.48
N HIS A 136 1.46 15.08 22.67
CA HIS A 136 1.35 16.37 23.35
C HIS A 136 1.97 17.56 22.60
N THR A 137 2.86 17.35 21.63
CA THR A 137 3.29 18.45 20.77
C THR A 137 2.19 18.75 19.75
N LYS A 138 1.34 19.75 20.03
CA LYS A 138 0.32 20.31 19.11
C LYS A 138 0.98 20.96 17.88
N ARG A 139 1.66 20.15 17.07
CA ARG A 139 2.46 20.55 15.92
C ARG A 139 2.37 19.50 14.83
N CYS A 140 2.44 19.94 13.58
CA CYS A 140 2.51 19.03 12.45
C CYS A 140 3.77 18.16 12.51
N ALA A 141 3.60 16.85 12.35
CA ALA A 141 4.65 15.85 12.40
C ALA A 141 5.73 16.01 11.33
N ILE A 142 5.45 16.71 10.23
CA ILE A 142 6.36 16.84 9.08
C ILE A 142 7.00 18.23 9.03
N THR A 143 6.18 19.28 9.20
CA THR A 143 6.65 20.68 9.10
C THR A 143 7.05 21.28 10.44
N ASN A 144 6.70 20.64 11.56
CA ASN A 144 6.85 21.17 12.91
C ASN A 144 6.11 22.51 13.13
N THR A 145 5.08 22.81 12.32
CA THR A 145 4.26 24.01 12.46
C THR A 145 3.18 23.84 13.52
N SER A 146 2.96 24.84 14.38
CA SER A 146 2.01 24.80 15.50
C SER A 146 0.62 25.35 15.19
N TYR A 147 0.31 25.68 13.94
CA TYR A 147 -0.96 26.27 13.52
C TYR A 147 -1.53 25.53 12.30
N ALA A 148 -2.84 25.66 12.09
CA ALA A 148 -3.57 25.10 10.95
C ALA A 148 -3.23 23.63 10.67
N PHE A 149 -3.26 22.80 11.72
CA PHE A 149 -3.07 21.36 11.63
C PHE A 149 -4.33 20.62 12.06
N THR A 150 -4.49 19.41 11.54
CA THR A 150 -5.58 18.47 11.77
C THR A 150 -5.00 17.13 12.22
N TRP A 151 -5.80 16.34 12.92
CA TRP A 151 -5.44 14.99 13.34
C TRP A 151 -5.84 14.00 12.24
N ALA A 152 -4.84 13.42 11.56
CA ALA A 152 -5.06 12.42 10.53
C ALA A 152 -5.00 11.02 11.12
N HIS A 153 -5.95 10.16 10.78
CA HIS A 153 -5.83 8.73 11.06
C HIS A 153 -4.87 8.09 10.05
N LEU A 154 -3.91 7.30 10.53
CA LEU A 154 -3.03 6.50 9.67
C LEU A 154 -3.87 5.46 8.91
N ILE A 155 -4.68 4.69 9.63
CA ILE A 155 -5.74 3.85 9.06
C ILE A 155 -7.01 4.69 8.95
N PRO A 156 -7.49 5.00 7.73
CA PRO A 156 -8.70 5.82 7.53
C PRO A 156 -9.91 5.25 8.25
N LYS A 157 -10.78 6.11 8.80
CA LYS A 157 -11.98 5.69 9.53
C LYS A 157 -12.93 4.84 8.67
N GLU A 158 -12.92 5.05 7.37
CA GLU A 158 -13.81 4.39 6.42
C GLU A 158 -13.43 2.93 6.19
N THR A 159 -12.25 2.51 6.64
CA THR A 159 -11.81 1.12 6.61
C THR A 159 -12.06 0.41 7.94
N GLN A 160 -13.05 0.85 8.73
CA GLN A 160 -13.39 0.27 10.03
C GLN A 160 -13.69 -1.23 9.98
N GLN A 161 -14.44 -1.68 8.96
CA GLN A 161 -14.73 -3.10 8.78
C GLN A 161 -13.43 -3.91 8.58
N TRP A 162 -12.52 -3.40 7.74
CA TRP A 162 -11.21 -4.02 7.54
C TRP A 162 -10.37 -4.03 8.83
N PHE A 163 -10.40 -2.94 9.60
CA PHE A 163 -9.67 -2.81 10.87
C PHE A 163 -10.11 -3.88 11.88
N GLN A 164 -11.42 -4.07 12.03
CA GLN A 164 -11.99 -5.08 12.92
C GLN A 164 -11.69 -6.50 12.43
N LYS A 165 -11.90 -6.75 11.14
CA LYS A 165 -11.66 -8.05 10.50
C LYS A 165 -10.21 -8.52 10.61
N ASN A 166 -9.25 -7.59 10.57
CA ASN A 166 -7.83 -7.88 10.74
C ASN A 166 -7.36 -7.71 12.20
N GLY A 167 -8.26 -7.57 13.17
CA GLY A 167 -7.86 -7.48 14.58
C GLY A 167 -6.88 -6.35 14.90
N MET A 168 -6.87 -5.26 14.13
CA MET A 168 -5.84 -4.20 14.23
C MET A 168 -5.87 -3.42 15.56
N GLY A 169 -6.89 -3.65 16.38
CA GLY A 169 -6.95 -3.19 17.76
C GLY A 169 -5.92 -3.84 18.69
N LEU A 170 -5.23 -4.91 18.27
CA LEU A 170 -4.15 -5.52 19.06
C LEU A 170 -2.89 -4.64 19.16
N TYR A 171 -2.71 -3.72 18.21
CA TYR A 171 -1.56 -2.83 18.13
C TYR A 171 -1.85 -1.49 18.82
N GLY A 172 -0.80 -0.68 18.98
CA GLY A 172 -0.91 0.65 19.60
C GLY A 172 -0.93 0.61 21.13
N GLY A 173 -1.82 1.40 21.73
CA GLY A 173 -1.84 1.68 23.18
C GLY A 173 -2.84 0.84 23.97
N GLY A 174 -3.44 -0.18 23.36
CA GLY A 174 -4.46 -1.02 24.00
C GLY A 174 -5.86 -0.40 24.08
N SER A 175 -6.14 0.65 23.29
CA SER A 175 -7.52 1.16 23.21
C SER A 175 -8.45 0.21 22.45
N HIS A 176 -7.91 -0.68 21.63
CA HIS A 176 -8.64 -1.58 20.72
C HIS A 176 -9.59 -0.86 19.74
N THR A 177 -9.46 0.46 19.59
CA THR A 177 -10.30 1.28 18.72
C THR A 177 -9.48 1.98 17.64
N MET A 178 -10.14 2.49 16.60
CA MET A 178 -9.47 3.26 15.56
C MET A 178 -8.98 4.63 16.04
N ASP A 179 -9.54 5.16 17.12
CA ASP A 179 -9.16 6.45 17.70
C ASP A 179 -7.96 6.33 18.68
N ASP A 180 -7.23 5.21 18.61
CA ASP A 180 -5.95 5.06 19.31
C ASP A 180 -4.98 6.18 18.94
N GLN A 181 -4.30 6.74 19.95
CA GLN A 181 -3.30 7.80 19.74
C GLN A 181 -2.17 7.38 18.79
N HIS A 182 -1.84 6.09 18.74
CA HIS A 182 -0.82 5.54 17.86
C HIS A 182 -1.29 5.50 16.40
N ASN A 183 -2.60 5.49 16.15
CA ASN A 183 -3.20 5.59 14.83
C ASN A 183 -3.41 7.07 14.40
N ILE A 184 -3.00 8.05 15.21
CA ILE A 184 -3.23 9.47 14.93
C ILE A 184 -1.89 10.18 14.63
N LEU A 185 -1.88 10.97 13.56
CA LEU A 185 -0.75 11.77 13.12
C LEU A 185 -1.18 13.24 12.93
N PRO A 186 -0.60 14.21 13.66
CA PRO A 186 -0.91 15.62 13.42
C PRO A 186 -0.28 16.10 12.12
N LEU A 187 -1.09 16.58 11.17
CA LEU A 187 -0.65 17.08 9.87
C LEU A 187 -1.18 18.48 9.60
N LYS A 188 -0.38 19.35 8.99
CA LYS A 188 -0.85 20.64 8.48
C LYS A 188 -1.99 20.39 7.47
N ALA A 189 -2.96 21.30 7.39
CA ALA A 189 -4.19 21.08 6.62
C ALA A 189 -3.98 20.70 5.14
N ASP A 190 -2.97 21.28 4.47
CA ASP A 190 -2.54 20.91 3.12
C ASP A 190 -2.01 19.47 3.05
N LEU A 191 -1.09 19.13 3.95
CA LEU A 191 -0.55 17.78 4.09
C LEU A 191 -1.63 16.75 4.43
N TYR A 192 -2.62 17.12 5.26
CA TYR A 192 -3.75 16.25 5.60
C TYR A 192 -4.56 15.88 4.34
N VAL A 193 -4.86 16.84 3.48
CA VAL A 193 -5.61 16.60 2.22
C VAL A 193 -4.82 15.66 1.30
N CYS A 194 -3.54 15.95 1.08
CA CYS A 194 -2.67 15.10 0.27
C CYS A 194 -2.50 13.70 0.89
N PHE A 195 -2.45 13.62 2.22
CA PHE A 195 -2.35 12.35 2.92
C PHE A 195 -3.59 11.51 2.66
N ASP A 196 -4.79 12.01 2.97
CA ASP A 196 -6.06 11.26 2.83
C ASP A 196 -6.36 10.87 1.37
N GLN A 197 -5.86 11.63 0.39
CA GLN A 197 -5.94 11.28 -1.03
C GLN A 197 -4.92 10.21 -1.48
N GLY A 198 -3.99 9.81 -0.62
CA GLY A 198 -2.95 8.83 -0.95
C GLY A 198 -1.81 9.40 -1.80
N VAL A 199 -1.59 10.73 -1.81
CA VAL A 199 -0.51 11.35 -2.59
C VAL A 199 0.87 10.91 -2.08
N PHE A 200 0.99 10.68 -0.78
CA PHE A 200 2.21 10.23 -0.15
C PHE A 200 1.94 9.18 0.93
N ALA A 201 3.00 8.48 1.32
CA ALA A 201 3.03 7.58 2.46
C ALA A 201 4.28 7.82 3.31
N LEU A 202 4.31 7.22 4.50
CA LEU A 202 5.46 7.31 5.40
C LEU A 202 6.22 5.99 5.36
N VAL A 203 7.52 6.04 5.07
CA VAL A 203 8.36 4.84 4.94
C VAL A 203 9.64 5.02 5.77
N PRO A 204 10.15 3.96 6.42
CA PRO A 204 11.43 4.03 7.11
C PRO A 204 12.56 4.04 6.08
N LYS A 205 13.51 4.97 6.20
CA LYS A 205 14.74 4.96 5.42
C LYS A 205 15.94 5.05 6.36
N ALA A 206 17.02 4.36 6.00
CA ALA A 206 18.26 4.45 6.74
C ALA A 206 18.91 5.82 6.49
N SER A 207 19.05 6.62 7.54
CA SER A 207 19.95 7.78 7.57
C SER A 207 21.30 7.32 8.13
N CYS A 208 22.38 7.81 7.51
CA CYS A 208 23.69 7.72 8.11
C CYS A 208 23.86 8.98 8.95
N GLU A 209 23.92 8.82 10.27
CA GLU A 209 24.22 9.93 11.17
C GLU A 209 25.71 10.34 11.01
N PRO A 210 26.09 11.58 11.38
CA PRO A 210 27.48 12.05 11.28
C PRO A 210 28.49 11.20 12.04
N ASN A 211 28.04 10.42 13.03
CA ASN A 211 28.83 9.50 13.83
C ASN A 211 29.04 8.12 13.15
N GLY A 212 28.49 7.90 11.96
CA GLY A 212 28.57 6.63 11.23
C GLY A 212 27.56 5.56 11.67
N GLU A 213 26.68 5.86 12.64
CA GLU A 213 25.60 4.97 13.04
C GLU A 213 24.46 5.04 12.02
N LYS A 214 23.97 3.86 11.61
CA LYS A 214 22.79 3.75 10.75
C LYS A 214 21.55 3.81 11.63
N ARG A 215 20.77 4.88 11.50
CA ARG A 215 19.45 4.98 12.15
C ARG A 215 18.36 4.93 11.09
N SER A 216 17.31 4.15 11.35
CA SER A 216 16.12 4.21 10.50
C SER A 216 15.22 5.35 10.97
N GLN A 217 14.89 6.27 10.07
CA GLN A 217 13.93 7.34 10.32
C GLN A 217 12.79 7.26 9.30
N TYR A 218 11.56 7.46 9.77
CA TYR A 218 10.43 7.59 8.86
C TYR A 218 10.49 8.91 8.12
N VAL A 219 10.32 8.84 6.80
CA VAL A 219 10.28 10.00 5.91
C VAL A 219 9.00 10.00 5.09
N LEU A 220 8.62 11.18 4.62
CA LEU A 220 7.58 11.31 3.60
C LEU A 220 8.10 10.80 2.25
N GLN A 221 7.39 9.83 1.67
CA GLN A 221 7.59 9.34 0.31
C GLN A 221 6.38 9.72 -0.54
N VAL A 222 6.60 10.52 -1.57
CA VAL A 222 5.58 10.77 -2.59
C VAL A 222 5.39 9.51 -3.44
N VAL A 223 4.13 9.13 -3.60
CA VAL A 223 3.70 7.93 -4.32
C VAL A 223 2.89 8.30 -5.57
N ASP A 224 2.25 9.47 -5.55
CA ASP A 224 1.48 10.00 -6.67
C ASP A 224 2.23 11.11 -7.41
N ALA A 225 2.27 11.02 -8.73
CA ALA A 225 2.99 11.94 -9.60
C ALA A 225 2.23 13.24 -9.93
N ARG A 226 0.94 13.33 -9.60
CA ARG A 226 0.10 14.48 -9.96
C ARG A 226 0.58 15.80 -9.33
N GLU A 227 1.20 15.72 -8.16
CA GLU A 227 1.60 16.88 -7.35
C GLU A 227 3.14 17.06 -7.36
N SER A 228 3.70 17.52 -8.48
CA SER A 228 5.16 17.68 -8.64
C SER A 228 5.78 18.70 -7.69
N GLU A 229 5.11 19.83 -7.46
CA GLU A 229 5.55 20.85 -6.50
C GLU A 229 5.59 20.29 -5.07
N PHE A 230 4.59 19.48 -4.72
CA PHE A 230 4.54 18.79 -3.42
C PHE A 230 5.75 17.88 -3.22
N ALA A 231 6.12 17.10 -4.24
CA ALA A 231 7.32 16.27 -4.19
C ALA A 231 8.60 17.10 -4.00
N ALA A 232 8.74 18.21 -4.72
CA ALA A 232 9.90 19.09 -4.58
C ALA A 232 10.02 19.69 -3.17
N LEU A 233 8.90 19.94 -2.49
CA LEU A 233 8.86 20.54 -1.15
C LEU A 233 9.01 19.54 0.00
N TYR A 234 8.49 18.32 -0.15
CA TYR A 234 8.26 17.41 0.97
C TYR A 234 8.90 16.03 0.84
N GLN A 235 9.37 15.63 -0.34
CA GLN A 235 10.01 14.32 -0.52
C GLN A 235 11.19 14.14 0.44
N ASN A 236 11.30 12.94 1.03
CA ASN A 236 12.35 12.57 2.00
C ASN A 236 12.42 13.47 3.24
N ARG A 237 11.38 14.27 3.51
CA ARG A 237 11.32 15.06 4.73
C ARG A 237 11.09 14.14 5.94
N PRO A 238 11.91 14.24 6.99
CA PRO A 238 11.77 13.38 8.17
C PRO A 238 10.51 13.69 8.96
N VAL A 239 9.90 12.65 9.51
CA VAL A 239 8.77 12.77 10.44
C VAL A 239 9.33 12.98 11.85
N ALA A 240 9.04 14.14 12.43
CA ALA A 240 9.56 14.58 13.72
C ALA A 240 8.83 13.94 14.91
N SER A 241 7.53 13.68 14.79
CA SER A 241 6.71 13.14 15.88
C SER A 241 6.00 11.86 15.44
N LEU A 242 6.50 10.72 15.91
CA LEU A 242 5.84 9.42 15.83
C LEU A 242 5.82 8.79 17.21
N VAL A 243 4.76 8.05 17.50
CA VAL A 243 4.63 7.32 18.77
C VAL A 243 5.23 5.93 18.59
N SER A 244 5.96 5.46 19.61
CA SER A 244 6.42 4.07 19.65
C SER A 244 5.18 3.14 19.68
N GLY A 245 5.11 2.14 18.81
CA GLY A 245 3.92 1.28 18.66
C GLY A 245 3.02 1.63 17.47
N SER A 246 3.33 2.69 16.70
CA SER A 246 2.63 3.02 15.45
C SER A 246 3.10 2.21 14.23
N ARG A 247 4.03 1.25 14.39
CA ARG A 247 4.72 0.56 13.27
C ARG A 247 3.73 -0.10 12.31
N GLU A 248 2.77 -0.83 12.85
CA GLU A 248 1.76 -1.58 12.10
C GLU A 248 0.74 -0.67 11.45
N TYR A 249 0.39 0.44 12.09
CA TYR A 249 -0.48 1.47 11.51
C TYR A 249 0.21 2.22 10.36
N LEU A 250 1.51 2.50 10.48
CA LEU A 250 2.32 3.08 9.41
C LEU A 250 2.45 2.14 8.22
N PHE A 251 2.67 0.83 8.47
CA PHE A 251 2.70 -0.18 7.41
C PHE A 251 1.36 -0.29 6.70
N THR A 252 0.28 -0.36 7.47
CA THR A 252 -1.09 -0.39 6.95
C THR A 252 -1.39 0.84 6.09
N ARG A 253 -0.97 2.03 6.53
CA ARG A 253 -1.12 3.25 5.71
C ARG A 253 -0.40 3.11 4.38
N PHE A 254 0.83 2.64 4.39
CA PHE A 254 1.59 2.42 3.16
C PHE A 254 0.89 1.42 2.24
N ALA A 255 0.40 0.30 2.79
CA ALA A 255 -0.38 -0.69 2.06
C ALA A 255 -1.64 -0.10 1.42
N TRP A 256 -2.42 0.68 2.19
CA TRP A 256 -3.61 1.38 1.72
C TRP A 256 -3.31 2.28 0.52
N THR A 257 -2.22 3.04 0.59
CA THR A 257 -1.79 3.91 -0.51
C THR A 257 -1.37 3.10 -1.74
N VAL A 258 -0.53 2.08 -1.62
CA VAL A 258 -0.01 1.33 -2.79
C VAL A 258 -1.04 0.44 -3.46
N ILE A 259 -1.96 -0.17 -2.69
CA ILE A 259 -3.04 -1.00 -3.25
C ILE A 259 -3.95 -0.17 -4.16
N SER A 260 -4.18 1.12 -3.83
CA SER A 260 -4.99 2.01 -4.66
C SER A 260 -4.42 2.21 -6.09
N LEU A 261 -3.11 2.03 -6.27
CA LEU A 261 -2.43 2.23 -7.55
C LEU A 261 -2.70 1.11 -8.57
N VAL A 262 -3.20 -0.03 -8.11
CA VAL A 262 -3.43 -1.24 -8.92
C VAL A 262 -4.70 -1.14 -9.76
N ARG A 263 -5.58 -0.18 -9.44
CA ARG A 263 -6.88 -0.02 -10.09
C ARG A 263 -6.81 -0.02 -11.64
N PRO A 264 -5.89 0.70 -12.31
CA PRO A 264 -5.79 0.65 -13.78
C PRO A 264 -5.46 -0.74 -14.34
N PHE A 265 -4.69 -1.55 -13.60
CA PHE A 265 -4.38 -2.94 -13.99
C PHE A 265 -5.60 -3.86 -13.93
N LEU A 266 -6.45 -3.67 -12.91
CA LEU A 266 -7.69 -4.45 -12.73
C LEU A 266 -8.73 -4.12 -13.80
N LEU A 267 -8.86 -2.83 -14.14
CA LEU A 267 -9.90 -2.32 -15.04
C LEU A 267 -9.48 -2.27 -16.51
N SER A 268 -8.38 -2.93 -16.88
CA SER A 268 -7.85 -2.89 -18.25
C SER A 268 -8.61 -3.83 -19.23
N GLY A 269 -9.87 -4.15 -18.96
CA GLY A 269 -10.73 -4.93 -19.85
C GLY A 269 -10.45 -6.44 -19.96
N VAL A 270 -9.51 -6.99 -19.18
CA VAL A 270 -9.21 -8.44 -19.18
C VAL A 270 -9.37 -9.06 -17.80
N GLY A 271 -9.68 -10.36 -17.77
CA GLY A 271 -9.84 -11.09 -16.52
C GLY A 271 -8.52 -11.23 -15.75
N ARG A 272 -8.59 -11.07 -14.43
CA ARG A 272 -7.43 -11.07 -13.53
C ARG A 272 -7.59 -12.09 -12.41
N ARG A 273 -6.46 -12.65 -11.98
CA ARG A 273 -6.40 -13.40 -10.72
C ARG A 273 -6.29 -12.39 -9.58
N VAL A 274 -7.23 -12.47 -8.65
CA VAL A 274 -7.27 -11.59 -7.50
C VAL A 274 -7.36 -12.39 -6.21
N VAL A 275 -6.86 -11.81 -5.13
CA VAL A 275 -7.02 -12.37 -3.79
C VAL A 275 -8.17 -11.68 -3.09
N ARG A 276 -9.02 -12.46 -2.40
CA ARG A 276 -10.07 -11.93 -1.54
C ARG A 276 -9.92 -12.49 -0.14
N PHE A 277 -9.65 -11.61 0.81
CA PHE A 277 -9.69 -11.96 2.22
C PHE A 277 -11.13 -12.17 2.67
N ARG A 278 -11.43 -13.30 3.33
CA ARG A 278 -12.74 -13.58 3.96
C ARG A 278 -12.51 -14.22 5.33
N VAL A 279 -13.42 -13.92 6.26
CA VAL A 279 -13.49 -14.59 7.55
C VAL A 279 -14.83 -15.32 7.57
N ARG A 280 -14.81 -16.63 7.76
CA ARG A 280 -16.01 -17.47 7.86
C ARG A 280 -16.11 -18.04 9.26
N ALA A 281 -17.30 -18.02 9.83
CA ALA A 281 -17.66 -18.90 10.93
C ALA A 281 -17.93 -20.28 10.35
N THR A 282 -17.32 -21.32 10.91
CA THR A 282 -17.67 -22.70 10.61
C THR A 282 -18.58 -23.17 11.74
N ASP A 283 -19.85 -23.43 11.43
CA ASP A 283 -20.83 -24.00 12.35
C ASP A 283 -20.71 -25.55 12.38
N ASP A 284 -19.48 -26.06 12.36
CA ASP A 284 -19.25 -27.51 12.46
C ASP A 284 -19.41 -27.88 13.94
N GLU A 285 -20.51 -28.54 14.30
CA GLU A 285 -20.91 -28.88 15.69
C GLU A 285 -19.86 -29.69 16.49
N GLU A 286 -18.80 -30.19 15.85
CA GLU A 286 -17.74 -31.01 16.46
C GLU A 286 -16.45 -30.24 16.76
N GLU A 287 -16.25 -29.04 16.22
CA GLU A 287 -15.13 -28.14 16.55
C GLU A 287 -15.72 -26.84 17.09
N GLU A 288 -15.33 -26.40 18.31
CA GLU A 288 -15.70 -25.08 18.87
C GLU A 288 -15.70 -24.01 17.77
N GLU A 289 -16.67 -23.09 17.74
CA GLU A 289 -16.82 -22.01 16.73
C GLU A 289 -15.47 -21.32 16.36
N HIS A 290 -14.69 -21.91 15.44
CA HIS A 290 -13.39 -21.39 15.05
C HIS A 290 -13.59 -20.50 13.82
N LEU A 291 -13.53 -19.18 14.00
CA LEU A 291 -13.46 -18.24 12.89
C LEU A 291 -12.19 -18.53 12.06
N ARG A 292 -12.35 -19.03 10.82
CA ARG A 292 -11.22 -19.27 9.92
C ARG A 292 -11.05 -18.09 8.97
N ALA A 293 -9.87 -17.49 9.02
CA ALA A 293 -9.41 -16.47 8.09
C ALA A 293 -8.87 -17.14 6.82
N GLU A 294 -9.53 -16.95 5.67
CA GLU A 294 -9.16 -17.57 4.39
C GLU A 294 -8.81 -16.50 3.34
N MET A 295 -7.72 -16.74 2.61
CA MET A 295 -7.33 -15.98 1.43
C MET A 295 -7.72 -16.76 0.17
N GLN A 296 -8.79 -16.31 -0.49
CA GLN A 296 -9.33 -16.97 -1.68
C GLN A 296 -8.69 -16.40 -2.94
N ASN A 297 -8.02 -17.26 -3.71
CA ASN A 297 -7.46 -16.93 -5.02
C ASN A 297 -8.52 -17.18 -6.08
N VAL A 298 -9.06 -16.11 -6.69
CA VAL A 298 -10.18 -16.20 -7.63
C VAL A 298 -9.79 -15.57 -8.96
N PHE A 299 -10.18 -16.22 -10.06
CA PHE A 299 -10.15 -15.59 -11.37
C PHE A 299 -11.47 -14.84 -11.60
N LEU A 300 -11.39 -13.53 -11.84
CA LEU A 300 -12.53 -12.70 -12.18
C LEU A 300 -12.43 -12.24 -13.62
N ASP A 301 -13.54 -12.33 -14.36
CA ASP A 301 -13.65 -11.72 -15.68
C ASP A 301 -13.68 -10.17 -15.60
N SER A 302 -13.52 -9.50 -16.73
CA SER A 302 -13.45 -8.04 -16.76
C SER A 302 -14.74 -7.36 -16.32
N LYS A 303 -15.91 -7.93 -16.64
CA LYS A 303 -17.21 -7.36 -16.26
C LYS A 303 -17.41 -7.42 -14.74
N LYS A 304 -17.04 -8.54 -14.11
CA LYS A 304 -17.07 -8.71 -12.66
C LYS A 304 -16.07 -7.79 -11.97
N LEU A 305 -14.87 -7.64 -12.51
CA LEU A 305 -13.87 -6.68 -12.00
C LEU A 305 -14.39 -5.24 -12.06
N GLU A 306 -15.05 -4.86 -13.15
CA GLU A 306 -15.62 -3.52 -13.29
C GLU A 306 -16.85 -3.30 -12.40
N ALA A 307 -17.71 -4.31 -12.23
CA ALA A 307 -18.84 -4.23 -11.31
C ALA A 307 -18.39 -4.09 -9.84
N LEU A 308 -17.37 -4.83 -9.42
CA LEU A 308 -16.90 -4.85 -8.03
C LEU A 308 -15.94 -3.70 -7.71
N TYR A 309 -15.07 -3.32 -8.65
CA TYR A 309 -13.95 -2.40 -8.41
C TYR A 309 -13.93 -1.19 -9.35
N GLY A 310 -14.83 -1.13 -10.35
CA GLY A 310 -14.92 -0.06 -11.35
C GLY A 310 -15.67 1.19 -10.89
N GLY A 311 -16.48 1.10 -9.83
CA GLY A 311 -17.08 2.28 -9.19
C GLY A 311 -16.01 3.19 -8.59
N GLY A 312 -15.91 4.44 -9.03
CA GLY A 312 -14.88 5.36 -8.55
C GLY A 312 -15.30 6.82 -8.71
N GLY A 313 -15.56 7.49 -7.58
CA GLY A 313 -15.70 8.95 -7.53
C GLY A 313 -16.44 9.43 -6.28
N ASN A 314 -15.69 9.89 -5.26
CA ASN A 314 -16.15 10.70 -4.12
C ASN A 314 -17.27 10.21 -3.19
N ARG A 315 -17.81 9.00 -3.32
CA ARG A 315 -18.59 8.36 -2.25
C ARG A 315 -18.04 6.99 -1.94
N ARG A 316 -17.32 6.92 -0.82
CA ARG A 316 -16.96 5.70 -0.11
C ARG A 316 -18.26 4.99 0.31
N ARG A 317 -18.80 4.15 -0.56
CA ARG A 317 -19.71 3.05 -0.22
C ARG A 317 -19.23 1.85 -1.00
N ALA A 318 -18.54 0.93 -0.33
CA ALA A 318 -18.59 -0.46 -0.75
C ALA A 318 -20.07 -0.85 -0.70
N VAL A 319 -20.62 -1.33 -1.81
CA VAL A 319 -21.89 -2.06 -1.74
C VAL A 319 -21.58 -3.28 -0.86
N SER A 320 -22.33 -3.43 0.25
CA SER A 320 -22.22 -4.63 1.08
C SER A 320 -22.49 -5.83 0.19
N LEU A 321 -21.52 -6.73 0.12
CA LEU A 321 -21.48 -7.86 -0.79
C LEU A 321 -22.33 -9.05 -0.31
N GLU A 322 -23.13 -8.86 0.75
CA GLU A 322 -24.04 -9.88 1.27
C GLU A 322 -25.21 -10.14 0.31
N ASP A 323 -25.66 -9.13 -0.45
CA ASP A 323 -26.80 -9.30 -1.39
C ASP A 323 -26.43 -9.97 -2.73
N ALA A 324 -25.14 -10.06 -3.07
CA ALA A 324 -24.71 -10.65 -4.34
C ALA A 324 -24.48 -12.17 -4.27
N CYS A 325 -24.34 -12.73 -3.06
CA CYS A 325 -24.16 -14.17 -2.84
C CYS A 325 -25.47 -14.90 -2.47
N ALA A 326 -26.60 -14.19 -2.35
CA ALA A 326 -27.89 -14.81 -2.05
C ALA A 326 -28.55 -15.51 -3.26
N ASN A 327 -28.00 -15.36 -4.47
CA ASN A 327 -28.54 -15.96 -5.70
C ASN A 327 -27.70 -17.13 -6.25
N ASP A 328 -26.66 -17.56 -5.54
CA ASP A 328 -25.86 -18.73 -5.94
C ASP A 328 -26.35 -19.98 -5.19
N GLU A 329 -27.66 -20.24 -5.24
CA GLU A 329 -28.22 -21.53 -4.84
C GLU A 329 -28.17 -22.50 -6.03
N TRP A 330 -27.70 -23.70 -5.74
CA TRP A 330 -27.24 -24.73 -6.64
C TRP A 330 -28.35 -25.31 -7.52
N ASP A 331 -28.28 -25.11 -8.83
CA ASP A 331 -29.00 -25.93 -9.82
C ASP A 331 -27.99 -26.76 -10.64
N GLU A 332 -27.43 -27.78 -10.00
CA GLU A 332 -26.94 -28.97 -10.70
C GLU A 332 -27.61 -30.18 -10.05
N ASP A 333 -28.74 -30.62 -10.62
CA ASP A 333 -29.34 -31.92 -10.29
C ASP A 333 -29.10 -32.88 -11.46
N PRO A 334 -28.05 -33.72 -11.44
CA PRO A 334 -27.78 -34.69 -12.48
C PRO A 334 -28.49 -36.00 -12.13
N ASN A 335 -29.81 -36.01 -12.04
CA ASN A 335 -30.56 -37.27 -12.03
C ASN A 335 -32.04 -37.11 -12.40
N ARG A 336 -32.32 -37.14 -13.70
CA ARG A 336 -33.62 -37.61 -14.19
C ARG A 336 -33.42 -38.47 -15.42
N SER A 337 -33.08 -39.73 -15.15
CA SER A 337 -33.26 -40.85 -16.05
C SER A 337 -34.72 -40.95 -16.50
N GLU A 338 -34.86 -41.34 -17.75
CA GLU A 338 -36.05 -41.83 -18.45
C GLU A 338 -37.04 -42.61 -17.54
N MET A 339 -38.34 -42.34 -17.71
CA MET A 339 -39.34 -43.40 -17.90
C MET A 339 -40.64 -42.83 -18.50
N GLU A 340 -41.16 -43.60 -19.44
CA GLU A 340 -42.35 -43.41 -20.27
C GLU A 340 -43.66 -43.31 -19.49
N GLY A 341 -44.68 -42.74 -20.15
CA GLY A 341 -46.08 -42.73 -19.75
C GLY A 341 -46.93 -41.85 -20.64
#